data_AF-A0A8X6H245-F1
#
_entry.id   AF-A0A8X6H245-F1
#
_cell.length_a   1.000
_cell.length_b   1.000
_cell.length_c   1.000
_cell.angle_alpha   90.00
_cell.angle_beta   90.00
_cell.angle_gamma   90.00
#
_symmetry.space_group_name_H-M   'P 1'
#
loop_
_entity.id
_entity.type
_entity.pdbx_description
1 polymer ?
#
loop_
_entity_poly.entity_id
_entity_poly.type
_entity_poly.pdbx_seq_one_letter_code
_entity_poly.pdbx_strand_id
1 'polypeptide(L)'
;MANYSIPKLEGQNYVSWANDVKYLLMERQVWNIVDEKEIEPKLDVSTDAEAVKEVKNFKAHEDFSERYVTFQLLRYLPPQFDSIVQTILRLDDVKFVYKDVVAELVAEEARLKLRNMDMNKEIASQSTRMVSKKRSIKTCYQCKSPDHLKNNCPELTSRRTTMNNSYRLPRRHFTPRNVKGS
;
A
#
# COMPACT_ATOMS: atom_id res chain seq x y z
N MET A 1 12.07 22.74 2.39
CA MET A 1 12.92 21.81 1.60
C MET A 1 12.72 20.43 2.19
N ALA A 2 12.26 19.46 1.40
CA ALA A 2 12.14 18.07 1.87
C ALA A 2 13.43 17.29 1.54
N ASN A 3 13.79 16.32 2.37
CA ASN A 3 14.93 15.44 2.10
C ASN A 3 14.51 14.36 1.08
N TYR A 4 14.49 14.73 -0.20
CA TYR A 4 14.24 13.81 -1.31
C TYR A 4 15.39 12.80 -1.45
N SER A 5 15.18 11.58 -0.97
CA SER A 5 16.11 10.46 -1.14
C SER A 5 15.65 9.56 -2.29
N ILE A 6 16.14 9.82 -3.51
CA ILE A 6 15.88 8.94 -4.66
C ILE A 6 16.56 7.58 -4.41
N PRO A 7 15.87 6.44 -4.57
CA PRO A 7 16.49 5.12 -4.44
C PRO A 7 17.53 4.89 -5.53
N LYS A 8 18.47 3.97 -5.30
CA LYS A 8 19.42 3.56 -6.35
C LYS A 8 18.65 2.91 -7.52
N LEU A 9 19.03 3.22 -8.76
CA LEU A 9 18.48 2.56 -9.94
C LEU A 9 18.81 1.07 -9.93
N GLU A 10 17.78 0.25 -10.08
CA GLU A 10 17.82 -1.21 -10.18
C GLU A 10 16.89 -1.67 -11.32
N GLY A 11 17.14 -2.84 -11.90
CA GLY A 11 16.43 -3.32 -13.09
C GLY A 11 14.90 -3.48 -12.93
N GLN A 12 14.38 -3.44 -11.70
CA GLN A 12 12.95 -3.52 -11.39
C GLN A 12 12.31 -2.16 -11.06
N ASN A 13 13.09 -1.10 -10.78
CA ASN A 13 12.56 0.19 -10.30
C ASN A 13 12.67 1.33 -11.32
N TYR A 14 13.09 1.07 -12.56
CA TYR A 14 13.31 2.10 -13.59
C TYR A 14 12.15 3.10 -13.75
N VAL A 15 10.89 2.64 -13.71
CA VAL A 15 9.71 3.52 -13.90
C VAL A 15 9.53 4.49 -12.72
N SER A 16 9.65 4.03 -11.48
CA SER A 16 9.58 4.91 -10.31
C SER A 16 10.82 5.80 -10.19
N TRP A 17 12.01 5.26 -10.48
CA TRP A 17 13.27 6.01 -10.48
C TRP A 17 13.29 7.14 -11.53
N ALA A 18 12.86 6.86 -12.76
CA ALA A 18 12.81 7.87 -13.82
C ALA A 18 11.81 8.99 -13.49
N ASN A 19 10.67 8.65 -12.88
CA ASN A 19 9.72 9.63 -12.36
C ASN A 19 10.33 10.44 -11.20
N ASP A 20 10.97 9.81 -10.21
CA ASP A 20 11.65 10.49 -9.10
C ASP A 20 12.72 11.47 -9.59
N VAL A 21 13.54 11.08 -10.56
CA VAL A 21 14.57 11.93 -11.17
C VAL A 21 13.93 13.06 -11.98
N LYS A 22 12.88 12.78 -12.77
CA LYS A 22 12.10 13.82 -13.47
C LYS A 22 11.58 14.85 -12.47
N TYR A 23 10.94 14.43 -11.38
CA TYR A 23 10.40 15.35 -10.36
C TYR A 23 11.47 16.15 -9.62
N LEU A 24 12.66 15.60 -9.35
CA LEU A 24 13.77 16.33 -8.71
C LEU A 24 14.35 17.43 -9.63
N LEU A 25 14.45 17.14 -10.93
CA LEU A 25 14.88 18.10 -11.95
C LEU A 25 13.78 19.12 -12.25
N MET A 26 12.50 18.75 -12.10
CA MET A 26 11.38 19.68 -12.12
C MET A 26 11.38 20.63 -10.89
N GLU A 27 11.56 20.13 -9.66
CA GLU A 27 11.67 20.98 -8.46
C GLU A 27 12.75 22.06 -8.63
N ARG A 28 13.85 21.72 -9.33
CA ARG A 28 14.99 22.61 -9.62
C ARG A 28 14.84 23.47 -10.86
N GLN A 29 13.74 23.39 -11.60
CA GLN A 29 13.52 24.11 -12.87
C GLN A 29 14.62 23.86 -13.93
N VAL A 30 15.15 22.64 -13.99
CA VAL A 30 16.20 22.21 -14.94
C VAL A 30 15.79 21.00 -15.80
N TRP A 31 14.55 20.52 -15.66
CA TRP A 31 14.04 19.42 -16.49
C TRP A 31 13.94 19.79 -17.98
N ASN A 32 13.86 21.08 -18.32
CA ASN A 32 13.89 21.54 -19.70
C ASN A 32 15.19 21.13 -20.42
N ILE A 33 16.33 20.99 -19.71
CA ILE A 33 17.60 20.49 -20.27
C ILE A 33 17.49 19.02 -20.76
N VAL A 34 16.45 18.29 -20.34
CA VAL A 34 16.21 16.88 -20.71
C VAL A 34 15.14 16.74 -21.81
N ASP A 35 14.08 17.55 -21.77
CA ASP A 35 13.04 17.55 -22.83
C ASP A 35 13.45 18.39 -24.05
N GLU A 36 14.11 19.55 -23.86
CA GLU A 36 14.66 20.38 -24.93
C GLU A 36 16.07 19.91 -25.31
N LYS A 37 16.21 19.35 -26.50
CA LYS A 37 17.53 19.00 -27.05
C LYS A 37 18.34 20.25 -27.35
N GLU A 38 19.25 20.56 -26.44
CA GLU A 38 20.46 21.36 -26.64
C GLU A 38 20.22 22.68 -27.39
N ILE A 39 19.90 23.74 -26.63
CA ILE A 39 20.02 25.11 -27.13
C ILE A 39 21.50 25.35 -27.42
N GLU A 40 21.91 25.18 -28.67
CA GLU A 40 23.22 25.61 -29.14
C GLU A 40 23.43 27.07 -28.73
N PRO A 41 24.56 27.43 -28.06
CA PRO A 41 24.81 28.80 -27.66
C PRO A 41 25.02 29.66 -28.91
N LYS A 42 23.96 30.36 -29.33
CA LYS A 42 23.99 31.33 -30.43
C LYS A 42 25.08 32.37 -30.14
N LEU A 43 26.22 32.22 -30.81
CA LEU A 43 27.37 33.11 -30.68
C LEU A 43 26.96 34.56 -30.96
N ASP A 44 27.30 35.47 -30.04
CA ASP A 44 26.76 36.83 -30.07
C ASP A 44 27.37 37.70 -31.17
N VAL A 45 26.55 38.03 -32.17
CA VAL A 45 26.82 39.15 -33.09
C VAL A 45 25.73 40.20 -32.88
N SER A 46 25.96 41.02 -31.84
CA SER A 46 25.56 42.42 -31.66
C SER A 46 24.16 42.90 -32.07
N THR A 47 23.52 43.65 -31.17
CA THR A 47 22.49 44.70 -31.42
C THR A 47 21.15 44.21 -32.03
N ASP A 48 19.96 44.56 -31.54
CA ASP A 48 19.55 45.55 -30.53
C ASP A 48 18.37 45.06 -29.66
N ALA A 49 17.76 45.97 -28.90
CA ALA A 49 16.73 45.77 -27.86
C ALA A 49 15.51 44.87 -28.18
N GLU A 50 15.32 44.43 -29.42
CA GLU A 50 14.21 43.56 -29.83
C GLU A 50 14.33 42.15 -29.22
N ALA A 51 15.55 41.64 -29.02
CA ALA A 51 15.78 40.35 -28.35
C ALA A 51 15.21 40.32 -26.91
N VAL A 52 15.13 41.47 -26.24
CA VAL A 52 14.57 41.60 -24.87
C VAL A 52 13.04 41.45 -24.85
N LYS A 53 12.38 41.44 -26.00
CA LYS A 53 10.96 41.08 -26.13
C LYS A 53 10.79 39.56 -26.26
N GLU A 54 11.65 38.87 -26.99
CA GLU A 54 11.57 37.42 -27.21
C GLU A 54 11.83 36.63 -25.90
N VAL A 55 12.77 37.10 -25.08
CA VAL A 55 13.03 36.57 -23.71
C VAL A 55 11.82 36.77 -22.75
N LYS A 56 10.76 37.50 -23.14
CA LYS A 56 9.54 37.63 -22.33
C LYS A 56 8.49 36.55 -22.60
N ASN A 57 8.79 35.55 -23.45
CA ASN A 57 7.89 34.41 -23.68
C ASN A 57 8.03 33.28 -22.63
N PHE A 58 8.58 33.57 -21.44
CA PHE A 58 8.63 32.69 -20.26
C PHE A 58 7.26 32.36 -19.63
N LYS A 59 6.19 32.36 -20.42
CA LYS A 59 4.84 32.01 -20.00
C LYS A 59 4.70 30.54 -19.55
N ALA A 60 5.65 29.69 -19.96
CA ALA A 60 5.80 28.32 -19.48
C ALA A 60 6.10 28.19 -17.97
N HIS A 61 6.45 29.29 -17.27
CA HIS A 61 6.72 29.28 -15.82
C HIS A 61 5.45 29.02 -14.98
N GLU A 62 4.24 29.14 -15.56
CA GLU A 62 2.97 28.95 -14.84
C GLU A 62 2.46 27.49 -14.95
N ASP A 63 2.36 26.94 -16.17
CA ASP A 63 1.94 25.54 -16.44
C ASP A 63 2.79 24.51 -15.68
N PHE A 64 4.08 24.80 -15.52
CA PHE A 64 5.02 23.91 -14.85
C PHE A 64 4.71 23.72 -13.35
N SER A 65 4.15 24.77 -12.72
CA SER A 65 3.70 24.73 -11.32
C SER A 65 2.49 23.80 -11.16
N GLU A 66 1.46 23.97 -12.01
CA GLU A 66 0.25 23.16 -11.99
C GLU A 66 0.58 21.67 -12.24
N ARG A 67 1.44 21.39 -13.22
CA ARG A 67 1.92 20.03 -13.52
C ARG A 67 2.69 19.40 -12.35
N TYR A 68 3.59 20.14 -11.69
CA TYR A 68 4.33 19.66 -10.52
C TYR A 68 3.39 19.37 -9.35
N VAL A 69 2.45 20.27 -9.06
CA VAL A 69 1.42 20.09 -8.01
C VAL A 69 0.54 18.87 -8.32
N THR A 70 0.22 18.61 -9.59
CA THR A 70 -0.52 17.41 -10.01
C THR A 70 0.24 16.11 -9.69
N PHE A 71 1.52 16.02 -10.05
CA PHE A 71 2.34 14.85 -9.72
C PHE A 71 2.53 14.69 -8.20
N GLN A 72 2.71 15.80 -7.47
CA GLN A 72 2.82 15.78 -6.02
C GLN A 72 1.50 15.29 -5.38
N LEU A 73 0.33 15.73 -5.84
CA LEU A 73 -0.97 15.21 -5.39
C LEU A 73 -1.06 13.69 -5.58
N LEU A 74 -0.75 13.21 -6.80
CA LEU A 74 -0.79 11.78 -7.14
C LEU A 74 0.15 10.92 -6.27
N ARG A 75 1.31 11.46 -5.87
CA ARG A 75 2.32 10.75 -5.05
C ARG A 75 1.87 10.41 -3.63
N TYR A 76 1.01 11.24 -3.02
CA TYR A 76 0.60 11.09 -1.61
C TYR A 76 -0.83 10.53 -1.45
N LEU A 77 -1.43 10.01 -2.52
CA LEU A 77 -2.71 9.30 -2.45
C LEU A 77 -2.57 7.94 -1.73
N PRO A 78 -3.60 7.48 -1.00
CA PRO A 78 -3.59 6.13 -0.43
C PRO A 78 -3.59 5.02 -1.50
N PRO A 79 -3.00 3.84 -1.25
CA PRO A 79 -2.84 2.77 -2.27
C PRO A 79 -4.12 2.25 -2.93
N GLN A 80 -5.30 2.51 -2.34
CA GLN A 80 -6.59 2.21 -2.96
C GLN A 80 -6.84 2.98 -4.27
N PHE A 81 -6.05 4.04 -4.56
CA PHE A 81 -6.10 4.83 -5.78
C PHE A 81 -5.03 4.42 -6.82
N ASP A 82 -4.17 3.42 -6.55
CA ASP A 82 -3.06 3.05 -7.45
C ASP A 82 -3.51 2.78 -8.89
N SER A 83 -4.70 2.21 -9.08
CA SER A 83 -5.28 1.96 -10.41
C SER A 83 -5.64 3.23 -11.18
N ILE A 84 -6.19 4.26 -10.51
CA ILE A 84 -6.49 5.54 -11.18
C ILE A 84 -5.21 6.36 -11.37
N VAL A 85 -4.28 6.35 -10.40
CA VAL A 85 -2.96 7.00 -10.52
C VAL A 85 -2.19 6.45 -11.71
N GLN A 86 -2.09 5.12 -11.85
CA GLN A 86 -1.47 4.49 -13.02
C GLN A 86 -2.17 4.79 -14.35
N THR A 87 -3.45 5.13 -14.34
CA THR A 87 -4.20 5.49 -15.56
C THR A 87 -3.93 6.94 -15.94
N ILE A 88 -3.99 7.84 -14.95
CA ILE A 88 -3.71 9.28 -15.09
C ILE A 88 -2.25 9.52 -15.51
N LEU A 89 -1.28 8.79 -14.93
CA LEU A 89 0.14 8.88 -15.30
C LEU A 89 0.48 8.32 -16.70
N ARG A 90 -0.51 7.79 -17.45
CA ARG A 90 -0.38 7.35 -18.84
C ARG A 90 -1.14 8.24 -19.83
N LEU A 91 -1.75 9.33 -19.36
CA LEU A 91 -2.40 10.32 -20.22
C LEU A 91 -1.36 11.11 -21.03
N ASP A 92 -1.78 11.63 -22.17
CA ASP A 92 -1.02 12.64 -22.91
C ASP A 92 -1.02 13.99 -22.18
N ASP A 93 -0.04 14.83 -22.51
CA ASP A 93 0.17 16.15 -21.89
C ASP A 93 -0.99 17.13 -22.09
N VAL A 94 -1.89 16.86 -23.04
CA VAL A 94 -3.09 17.69 -23.31
C VAL A 94 -4.23 17.34 -22.35
N LYS A 95 -4.27 16.10 -21.83
CA LYS A 95 -5.24 15.62 -20.84
C LYS A 95 -4.71 15.62 -19.40
N PHE A 96 -3.38 15.71 -19.21
CA PHE A 96 -2.76 15.82 -17.89
C PHE A 96 -2.89 17.25 -17.31
N VAL A 97 -4.13 17.70 -17.08
CA VAL A 97 -4.45 19.01 -16.50
C VAL A 97 -4.97 18.82 -15.08
N TYR A 98 -4.46 19.60 -14.11
CA TYR A 98 -4.76 19.41 -12.69
C TYR A 98 -6.25 19.35 -12.37
N LYS A 99 -7.04 20.28 -12.92
CA LYS A 99 -8.50 20.34 -12.73
C LYS A 99 -9.22 19.03 -13.10
N ASP A 100 -8.76 18.38 -14.18
CA ASP A 100 -9.38 17.19 -14.77
C ASP A 100 -8.89 15.93 -14.01
N VAL A 101 -7.61 15.92 -13.62
CA VAL A 101 -7.04 14.93 -12.69
C VAL A 101 -7.76 14.94 -11.34
N VAL A 102 -8.05 16.12 -10.78
CA VAL A 102 -8.81 16.24 -9.52
C VAL A 102 -10.25 15.74 -9.71
N ALA A 103 -10.89 16.00 -10.85
CA ALA A 103 -12.23 15.49 -11.15
C ALA A 103 -12.27 13.96 -11.24
N GLU A 104 -11.30 13.34 -11.94
CA GLU A 104 -11.15 11.88 -12.02
C GLU A 104 -10.89 11.25 -10.64
N LEU A 105 -10.06 11.88 -9.80
CA LEU A 105 -9.80 11.39 -8.43
C LEU A 105 -11.03 11.46 -7.52
N VAL A 106 -11.88 12.49 -7.66
CA VAL A 106 -13.16 12.59 -6.95
C VAL A 106 -14.17 11.55 -7.46
N ALA A 107 -14.21 11.30 -8.77
CA ALA A 107 -15.04 10.25 -9.36
C ALA A 107 -14.63 8.85 -8.89
N GLU A 108 -13.32 8.57 -8.84
CA GLU A 108 -12.81 7.31 -8.30
C GLU A 108 -13.10 7.19 -6.80
N GLU A 109 -12.96 8.25 -5.99
CA GLU A 109 -13.31 8.19 -4.57
C GLU A 109 -14.79 7.81 -4.35
N ALA A 110 -15.71 8.36 -5.17
CA ALA A 110 -17.11 7.97 -5.15
C ALA A 110 -17.33 6.50 -5.54
N ARG A 111 -16.62 6.01 -6.58
CA ARG A 111 -16.68 4.60 -7.03
C ARG A 111 -16.12 3.63 -5.97
N LEU A 112 -15.01 4.01 -5.32
CA LEU A 112 -14.40 3.28 -4.21
C LEU A 112 -15.35 3.18 -3.00
N LYS A 113 -16.03 4.28 -2.65
CA LYS A 113 -17.05 4.30 -1.58
C LYS A 113 -18.16 3.30 -1.85
N LEU A 114 -18.74 3.30 -3.06
CA LEU A 114 -19.80 2.36 -3.46
C LEU A 114 -19.32 0.91 -3.40
N ARG A 115 -18.18 0.59 -4.03
CA ARG A 115 -17.58 -0.77 -4.00
C ARG A 115 -17.39 -1.28 -2.57
N ASN A 116 -16.91 -0.42 -1.67
CA ASN A 116 -16.67 -0.78 -0.27
C ASN A 116 -18.00 -0.97 0.51
N MET A 117 -19.07 -0.22 0.18
CA MET A 117 -20.41 -0.46 0.74
C MET A 117 -20.98 -1.81 0.31
N ASP A 118 -20.86 -2.18 -0.97
CA ASP A 118 -21.35 -3.47 -1.47
C ASP A 118 -20.57 -4.65 -0.88
N MET A 119 -19.23 -4.55 -0.77
CA MET A 119 -18.40 -5.55 -0.06
C MET A 119 -18.84 -5.73 1.41
N ASN A 120 -19.05 -4.62 2.14
CA ASN A 120 -19.51 -4.66 3.53
C ASN A 120 -20.92 -5.28 3.67
N LYS A 121 -21.81 -4.97 2.73
CA LYS A 121 -23.16 -5.55 2.65
C LYS A 121 -23.12 -7.04 2.34
N GLU A 122 -22.20 -7.49 1.48
CA GLU A 122 -22.01 -8.92 1.22
C GLU A 122 -21.51 -9.63 2.47
N ILE A 123 -20.47 -9.12 3.13
CA ILE A 123 -19.93 -9.65 4.40
C ILE A 123 -21.03 -9.74 5.48
N ALA A 124 -21.88 -8.72 5.62
CA ALA A 124 -23.03 -8.74 6.52
C ALA A 124 -24.07 -9.82 6.14
N SER A 125 -24.31 -10.04 4.85
CA SER A 125 -25.21 -11.09 4.36
C SER A 125 -24.64 -12.50 4.58
N GLN A 126 -23.33 -12.69 4.42
CA GLN A 126 -22.64 -13.95 4.73
C GLN A 126 -22.65 -14.22 6.24
N SER A 127 -22.40 -13.19 7.06
CA SER A 127 -22.46 -13.27 8.53
C SER A 127 -23.85 -13.65 9.03
N THR A 128 -24.91 -12.99 8.55
CA THR A 128 -26.30 -13.33 8.95
C THR A 128 -26.72 -14.73 8.51
N ARG A 129 -26.28 -15.22 7.33
CA ARG A 129 -26.44 -16.64 6.94
C ARG A 129 -25.78 -17.62 7.92
N MET A 130 -24.70 -17.21 8.60
CA MET A 130 -24.06 -18.01 9.66
C MET A 130 -24.80 -17.90 11.00
N VAL A 131 -25.27 -16.71 11.38
CA VAL A 131 -26.03 -16.45 12.63
C VAL A 131 -27.37 -17.19 12.66
N SER A 132 -28.02 -17.38 11.51
CA SER A 132 -29.20 -18.26 11.36
C SER A 132 -28.93 -19.74 11.71
N LYS A 133 -27.66 -20.12 11.94
CA LYS A 133 -27.25 -21.39 12.55
C LYS A 133 -26.75 -21.19 13.99
N LYS A 134 -27.62 -20.64 14.85
CA LYS A 134 -27.64 -20.96 16.30
C LYS A 134 -27.83 -22.48 16.46
N ARG A 135 -26.75 -23.25 16.28
CA ARG A 135 -26.68 -24.65 16.68
C ARG A 135 -26.87 -24.67 18.20
N SER A 136 -28.03 -25.10 18.67
CA SER A 136 -28.21 -25.44 20.07
C SER A 136 -27.10 -26.43 20.46
N ILE A 137 -26.36 -26.11 21.53
CA ILE A 137 -25.29 -26.98 22.02
C ILE A 137 -25.97 -28.28 22.45
N LYS A 138 -25.75 -29.35 21.67
CA LYS A 138 -26.42 -30.62 21.92
C LYS A 138 -25.86 -31.22 23.19
N THR A 139 -26.76 -31.67 24.07
CA THR A 139 -26.40 -32.34 25.31
C THR A 139 -25.41 -33.48 25.06
N CYS A 140 -24.47 -33.65 25.99
CA CYS A 140 -23.44 -34.67 25.89
C CYS A 140 -24.06 -36.06 25.76
N TYR A 141 -23.82 -36.76 24.64
CA TYR A 141 -24.27 -38.14 24.41
C TYR A 141 -23.65 -39.21 25.35
N GLN A 142 -23.03 -38.80 26.47
CA GLN A 142 -22.57 -39.66 27.54
C GLN A 142 -23.23 -39.27 28.89
N CYS A 143 -22.98 -38.07 29.40
CA CYS A 143 -23.45 -37.60 30.70
C CYS A 143 -24.68 -36.66 30.63
N LYS A 144 -25.21 -36.40 29.43
CA LYS A 144 -26.42 -35.60 29.15
C LYS A 144 -26.38 -34.11 29.55
N SER A 145 -25.27 -33.59 30.06
CA SER A 145 -25.12 -32.15 30.36
C SER A 145 -25.17 -31.28 29.08
N PRO A 146 -25.79 -30.08 29.11
CA PRO A 146 -25.96 -29.22 27.93
C PRO A 146 -24.70 -28.46 27.50
N ASP A 147 -23.67 -28.41 28.35
CA ASP A 147 -22.51 -27.52 28.19
C ASP A 147 -21.46 -28.00 27.16
N HIS A 148 -21.45 -29.29 26.80
CA HIS A 148 -20.44 -29.86 25.90
C HIS A 148 -20.94 -31.08 25.11
N LEU A 149 -20.29 -31.38 23.99
CA LEU A 149 -20.47 -32.63 23.24
C LEU A 149 -19.58 -33.76 23.76
N LYS A 150 -19.99 -35.03 23.50
CA LYS A 150 -19.34 -36.26 23.98
C LYS A 150 -17.82 -36.33 23.81
N ASN A 151 -17.26 -35.73 22.75
CA ASN A 151 -15.82 -35.73 22.48
C ASN A 151 -15.02 -34.98 23.56
N ASN A 152 -15.60 -33.91 24.14
CA ASN A 152 -15.00 -33.06 25.17
C ASN A 152 -15.54 -33.39 26.57
N CYS A 153 -16.18 -34.55 26.76
CA CYS A 153 -16.79 -34.92 28.04
C CYS A 153 -15.72 -35.17 29.11
N PRO A 154 -15.77 -34.48 30.28
CA PRO A 154 -14.75 -34.59 31.32
C PRO A 154 -14.67 -35.99 31.94
N GLU A 155 -15.78 -36.73 31.98
CA GLU A 155 -15.81 -38.13 32.42
C GLU A 155 -15.00 -39.04 31.46
N LEU A 156 -15.07 -38.78 30.15
CA LEU A 156 -14.40 -39.57 29.11
C LEU A 156 -12.95 -39.14 28.86
N THR A 157 -12.56 -37.91 29.19
CA THR A 157 -11.15 -37.50 29.23
C THR A 157 -10.48 -38.02 30.50
N SER A 158 -11.15 -37.97 31.66
CA SER A 158 -10.67 -38.57 32.91
C SER A 158 -10.42 -40.08 32.78
N ARG A 159 -11.39 -40.84 32.24
CA ARG A 159 -11.22 -42.28 31.96
C ARG A 159 -10.11 -42.59 30.93
N ARG A 160 -9.87 -41.73 29.94
CA ARG A 160 -8.73 -41.89 29.01
C ARG A 160 -7.39 -41.57 29.67
N THR A 161 -7.35 -40.60 30.58
CA THR A 161 -6.12 -40.23 31.30
C THR A 161 -5.68 -41.33 32.26
N THR A 162 -6.63 -41.96 32.97
CA THR A 162 -6.33 -43.11 33.83
C THR A 162 -5.84 -44.33 33.05
N MET A 163 -6.42 -44.66 31.88
CA MET A 163 -5.92 -45.76 31.04
C MET A 163 -4.63 -45.46 30.26
N ASN A 164 -4.28 -44.19 30.00
CA ASN A 164 -2.99 -43.84 29.40
C ASN A 164 -1.82 -43.83 30.41
N ASN A 165 -2.10 -43.91 31.72
CA ASN A 165 -1.07 -43.79 32.75
C ASN A 165 -0.36 -45.13 33.07
N SER A 166 -0.80 -46.25 32.50
CA SER A 166 -0.21 -47.58 32.68
C SER A 166 1.05 -47.85 31.85
N TYR A 167 1.45 -46.93 30.95
CA TYR A 167 2.58 -47.12 30.02
C TYR A 167 3.72 -46.10 30.20
N ARG A 168 3.69 -45.24 31.23
CA ARG A 168 4.82 -44.35 31.53
C ARG A 168 5.81 -45.01 32.50
N LEU A 169 6.89 -45.55 31.93
CA LEU A 169 8.10 -45.88 32.71
C LEU A 169 8.58 -44.66 33.51
N PRO A 170 9.10 -44.84 34.75
CA PRO A 170 9.57 -43.74 35.57
C PRO A 170 10.67 -42.94 34.88
N ARG A 171 10.53 -41.62 34.84
CA ARG A 171 11.58 -40.71 34.36
C ARG A 171 12.74 -40.78 35.34
N ARG A 172 13.89 -41.34 34.93
CA ARG A 172 15.08 -41.47 35.80
C ARG A 172 15.44 -40.10 36.38
N HIS A 173 15.44 -39.99 37.70
CA HIS A 173 15.98 -38.81 38.38
C HIS A 173 17.50 -38.79 38.17
N PHE A 174 17.99 -37.75 37.49
CA PHE A 174 19.41 -37.46 37.41
C PHE A 174 19.78 -36.62 38.63
N THR A 175 20.51 -37.19 39.58
CA THR A 175 21.08 -36.44 40.71
C THR A 175 22.41 -35.81 40.30
N PRO A 176 22.62 -34.49 40.50
CA PRO A 176 23.91 -33.88 40.22
C PRO A 176 24.94 -34.35 41.25
N ARG A 177 26.06 -34.92 40.79
CA ARG A 177 27.13 -35.41 41.67
C ARG A 177 27.90 -34.22 42.21
N ASN A 178 27.72 -33.92 43.50
CA ASN A 178 28.48 -32.89 44.20
C ASN A 178 29.96 -33.29 44.26
N VAL A 179 30.84 -32.45 43.70
CA VAL A 179 32.30 -32.62 43.78
C VAL A 179 32.84 -31.45 44.61
N LYS A 180 33.23 -31.73 45.85
CA LYS A 180 34.12 -30.85 46.62
C LYS A 180 35.52 -30.94 46.03
N GLY A 181 36.19 -29.81 45.89
CA GLY A 181 37.57 -29.75 45.40
C GLY A 181 38.61 -30.12 46.47
N SER A 182 39.81 -30.43 45.99
CA SER A 182 41.10 -30.40 46.67
C SER A 182 42.16 -30.20 45.60
#